data_AF-A0A7V3LHD3-F1
#
_entry.id   AF-A0A7V3LHD3-F1
#
_cell.length_a   1.000
_cell.length_b   1.000
_cell.length_c   1.000
_cell.angle_alpha   90.00
_cell.angle_beta   90.00
_cell.angle_gamma   90.00
#
_symmetry.space_group_name_H-M   'P 1'
#
loop_
_entity.id
_entity.type
_entity.pdbx_description
1 polymer ?
#
loop_
_entity_poly.entity_id
_entity_poly.type
_entity_poly.pdbx_seq_one_letter_code
_entity_poly.pdbx_strand_id
1 'polypeptide(L)'
;MSKAQELGLAVAGSTSAYTSQTCSHCGLPGIRKRHNCTCPHCGCQAQADINVAQNIRLRHTVSRDRGSLSADPEALLVSAE
;
A
#
# COMPACT_ATOMS: atom_id res chain seq x y z
N MET A 1 23.39 -1.52 8.77
CA MET A 1 22.08 -1.93 9.32
C MET A 1 21.24 -0.68 9.48
N SER A 2 19.95 -0.71 9.17
CA SER A 2 19.04 0.43 9.40
C SER A 2 18.50 0.41 10.83
N LYS A 3 18.02 1.56 11.32
CA LYS A 3 17.38 1.66 12.65
C LYS A 3 16.19 0.71 12.82
N ALA A 4 15.47 0.40 11.74
CA ALA A 4 14.42 -0.60 11.75
C ALA A 4 14.97 -2.02 11.94
N GLN A 5 16.06 -2.36 11.24
CA GLN A 5 16.70 -3.68 11.37
C GLN A 5 17.32 -3.89 12.76
N GLU A 6 17.88 -2.84 13.36
CA GLU A 6 18.39 -2.88 14.75
C GLU A 6 17.30 -3.20 15.77
N LEU A 7 16.06 -2.79 15.48
CA LEU A 7 14.88 -3.11 16.29
C LEU A 7 14.23 -4.45 15.91
N GLY A 8 14.86 -5.25 15.03
CA GLY A 8 14.33 -6.54 14.57
C GLY A 8 13.19 -6.44 13.55
N LEU A 9 12.94 -5.25 12.97
CA LEU A 9 11.91 -5.08 11.94
C LEU A 9 12.46 -5.44 10.56
N ALA A 10 11.69 -6.25 9.82
CA ALA A 10 12.01 -6.58 8.44
C ALA A 10 11.87 -5.35 7.53
N VAL A 11 12.85 -5.14 6.67
CA VAL A 11 12.85 -4.06 5.66
C VAL A 11 12.91 -4.68 4.28
N ALA A 12 11.89 -4.43 3.46
CA ALA A 12 11.82 -4.90 2.08
C ALA A 12 11.78 -3.70 1.12
N GLY A 13 12.59 -3.76 0.06
CA GLY A 13 12.51 -2.80 -1.04
C GLY A 13 11.32 -3.10 -1.95
N SER A 14 10.75 -2.06 -2.58
CA SER A 14 9.73 -2.21 -3.62
C SER A 14 10.16 -1.50 -4.90
N THR A 15 9.70 -1.97 -6.05
CA THR A 15 9.96 -1.31 -7.34
C THR A 15 9.19 0.02 -7.39
N SER A 16 9.88 1.11 -7.75
CA SER A 16 9.28 2.45 -7.82
C SER A 16 8.50 2.72 -9.11
N ALA A 17 8.64 1.83 -10.10
CA ALA A 17 8.05 1.99 -11.42
C ALA A 17 6.52 2.12 -11.33
N TYR A 18 6.00 3.20 -11.92
CA TYR A 18 4.58 3.55 -12.02
C TYR A 18 3.82 3.71 -10.69
N THR A 19 4.49 3.52 -9.54
CA THR A 19 3.88 3.58 -8.20
C THR A 19 3.29 4.96 -7.89
N SER A 20 3.89 6.03 -8.44
CA SER A 20 3.41 7.40 -8.26
C SER A 20 2.36 7.85 -9.28
N GLN A 21 2.11 7.04 -10.31
CA GLN A 21 1.18 7.32 -11.41
C GLN A 21 0.05 6.28 -11.50
N THR A 22 -0.05 5.39 -10.53
CA THR A 22 -1.16 4.44 -10.39
C THR A 22 -2.10 4.97 -9.32
N CYS A 23 -3.41 4.96 -9.56
CA CYS A 23 -4.38 5.35 -8.55
C CYS A 23 -4.46 4.25 -7.48
N SER A 24 -4.19 4.60 -6.23
CA SER A 24 -4.31 3.66 -5.10
C SER A 24 -5.72 3.21 -4.79
N HIS A 25 -6.74 3.91 -5.32
CA HIS A 25 -8.14 3.57 -5.10
C HIS A 25 -8.68 2.57 -6.14
N CYS A 26 -8.41 2.79 -7.43
CA CYS A 26 -8.97 1.96 -8.51
C CYS A 26 -7.93 1.15 -9.31
N GLY A 27 -6.63 1.36 -9.07
CA GLY A 27 -5.55 0.66 -9.77
C GLY A 27 -5.26 1.14 -11.20
N LEU A 28 -6.08 2.03 -11.77
CA LEU A 28 -5.86 2.59 -13.11
C LEU A 28 -4.85 3.75 -13.09
N PRO A 29 -4.25 4.11 -14.25
CA PRO A 29 -3.34 5.25 -14.34
C PRO A 29 -3.98 6.56 -13.84
N GLY A 30 -3.23 7.30 -13.02
CA GLY A 30 -3.57 8.61 -12.51
C GLY A 30 -2.61 9.69 -13.01
N ILE A 31 -2.95 10.95 -12.75
CA ILE A 31 -2.16 12.12 -13.14
C ILE A 31 -1.49 12.68 -11.90
N ARG A 32 -0.16 12.62 -11.86
CA ARG A 32 0.63 13.27 -10.80
C ARG A 32 1.08 14.65 -11.25
N LYS A 33 0.80 15.67 -10.43
CA LYS A 33 1.34 17.04 -10.57
C LYS A 33 1.87 17.51 -9.23
N ARG A 34 3.21 17.60 -9.12
CA ARG A 34 3.92 17.95 -7.87
C ARG A 34 3.50 17.04 -6.71
N HIS A 35 2.82 17.63 -5.73
CA HIS A 35 2.34 17.04 -4.49
C HIS A 35 0.98 16.37 -4.64
N ASN A 36 0.28 16.57 -5.77
CA ASN A 36 -1.07 16.05 -5.97
C ASN A 36 -1.08 14.88 -6.96
N CYS A 37 -1.95 13.93 -6.69
CA CYS A 37 -2.34 12.86 -7.61
C CYS A 37 -3.86 12.91 -7.80
N THR A 38 -4.31 12.93 -9.05
CA THR A 38 -5.73 12.90 -9.42
C THR A 38 -6.01 11.78 -10.39
N CYS A 39 -7.08 11.00 -10.15
CA CYS A 39 -7.48 9.92 -11.04
C CYS A 39 -8.60 10.37 -11.97
N PRO A 40 -8.41 10.31 -13.31
CA PRO A 40 -9.47 10.66 -14.25
C PRO A 40 -10.56 9.58 -14.35
N HIS A 41 -10.32 8.38 -13.82
CA HIS A 41 -11.24 7.25 -13.92
C HIS A 41 -12.24 7.18 -12.76
N CYS A 42 -11.79 7.40 -11.53
CA CYS A 42 -12.64 7.33 -10.33
C CYS A 42 -12.80 8.68 -9.60
N GLY A 43 -12.14 9.74 -10.07
CA GLY A 43 -12.21 11.07 -9.46
C GLY A 43 -11.43 11.23 -8.14
N CYS A 44 -10.77 10.17 -7.65
CA CYS A 44 -9.99 10.22 -6.41
C CYS A 44 -8.86 11.26 -6.51
N GLN A 45 -8.68 12.05 -5.44
CA GLN A 45 -7.60 13.03 -5.30
C GLN A 45 -6.89 12.80 -3.97
N ALA A 46 -5.56 12.77 -4.02
CA ALA A 46 -4.74 12.56 -2.84
C ALA A 46 -3.38 13.25 -2.97
N GLN A 47 -2.71 13.45 -1.83
CA GLN A 47 -1.27 13.77 -1.81
C GLN A 47 -0.49 12.62 -2.47
N ALA A 48 0.46 12.96 -3.34
CA ALA A 48 1.23 12.00 -4.12
C ALA A 48 1.97 10.98 -3.24
N ASP A 49 2.52 11.41 -2.11
CA ASP A 49 3.24 10.53 -1.18
C ASP A 49 2.29 9.54 -0.48
N ILE A 50 1.08 9.98 -0.12
CA ILE A 50 0.03 9.11 0.43
C ILE A 50 -0.37 8.06 -0.62
N ASN A 51 -0.61 8.48 -1.86
CA ASN A 51 -0.94 7.57 -2.96
C ASN A 51 0.17 6.52 -3.19
N VAL A 52 1.44 6.95 -3.18
CA VAL A 52 2.60 6.04 -3.30
C VAL A 52 2.65 5.06 -2.14
N ALA A 53 2.52 5.52 -0.89
CA ALA A 53 2.56 4.66 0.29
C ALA A 53 1.44 3.61 0.26
N GLN A 54 0.24 3.99 -0.16
CA GLN A 54 -0.88 3.06 -0.34
C GLN A 54 -0.59 2.05 -1.45
N ASN A 55 -0.05 2.47 -2.59
CA ASN A 55 0.32 1.55 -3.67
C ASN A 55 1.40 0.54 -3.25
N ILE A 56 2.41 0.97 -2.48
CA ILE A 56 3.41 0.06 -1.90
C ILE A 56 2.72 -0.96 -1.00
N ARG A 57 1.84 -0.50 -0.08
CA ARG A 57 1.06 -1.39 0.79
C ARG A 57 0.24 -2.41 -0.01
N LEU A 58 -0.45 -1.97 -1.07
CA LEU A 58 -1.29 -2.83 -1.91
C LEU A 58 -0.48 -3.93 -2.60
N ARG A 59 0.69 -3.62 -3.15
CA ARG A 59 1.57 -4.62 -3.79
C ARG A 59 2.05 -5.72 -2.82
N HIS A 60 2.30 -5.35 -1.57
CA HIS A 60 2.73 -6.30 -0.54
C HIS A 60 1.57 -7.05 0.13
N THR A 61 0.36 -6.49 0.13
CA THR A 61 -0.83 -7.16 0.69
C THR A 61 -1.41 -8.21 -0.25
N VAL A 62 -1.39 -8.00 -1.57
CA VAL A 62 -1.81 -9.01 -2.57
C VAL A 62 -0.96 -10.30 -2.49
N SER A 63 0.27 -10.21 -1.97
CA SER A 63 1.12 -11.39 -1.76
C SER A 63 0.73 -12.24 -0.54
N ARG A 64 -0.22 -11.80 0.30
CA ARG A 64 -0.70 -12.59 1.45
C ARG A 64 -1.66 -13.72 1.07
N ASP A 65 -2.18 -13.75 -0.15
CA ASP A 65 -3.06 -14.85 -0.61
C ASP A 65 -2.28 -16.14 -0.98
N ARG A 66 -0.94 -16.09 -0.91
CA ARG A 66 -0.06 -17.26 -1.08
C ARG A 66 0.52 -17.78 0.25
N GLY A 67 -0.04 -17.37 1.37
CA GLY A 67 0.20 -17.94 2.69
C GLY A 67 -1.14 -18.29 3.33
N SER A 68 -1.23 -19.45 3.97
CA SER A 68 -2.37 -19.85 4.79
C SER A 68 -2.86 -18.67 5.64
N LEU A 69 -4.15 -18.33 5.55
CA LEU A 69 -4.80 -17.47 6.53
C LEU A 69 -4.38 -17.98 7.92
N SER A 70 -3.83 -17.10 8.76
CA SER A 70 -3.63 -17.45 10.17
C SER A 70 -5.02 -17.81 10.69
N ALA A 71 -5.20 -19.09 11.00
CA ALA A 71 -6.39 -19.63 11.63
C ALA A 71 -6.34 -19.39 13.15
N ASP A 72 -5.66 -18.33 13.60
CA ASP A 72 -5.64 -17.96 15.00
C ASP A 72 -7.01 -17.37 15.37
N PRO A 73 -7.71 -17.94 16.37
CA PRO A 73 -9.02 -17.45 16.81
C PRO A 73 -8.99 -16.00 17.31
N GLU A 74 -7.83 -15.50 17.72
CA GLU A 74 -7.63 -14.12 18.21
C GLU A 74 -7.85 -13.06 17.12
N ALA A 75 -7.59 -13.36 15.84
CA ALA A 75 -7.72 -12.39 14.76
C ALA A 75 -9.18 -12.05 14.40
N LEU A 76 -10.15 -12.84 14.86
CA LEU A 76 -11.58 -12.66 14.61
C LEU A 76 -12.29 -11.76 15.64
N LEU A 77 -11.60 -11.31 16.68
CA LEU A 77 -12.24 -10.59 17.80
C LEU A 77 -12.35 -9.07 17.61
N VAL A 78 -11.73 -8.48 16.58
CA VAL A 78 -11.79 -7.01 16.34
C VAL A 78 -12.89 -6.62 15.35
N SER A 79 -14.11 -7.13 15.54
CA SER A 79 -15.29 -6.68 14.78
C SER A 79 -16.61 -6.75 15.56
N ALA A 80 -16.56 -6.69 16.89
CA ALA A 80 -17.76 -6.46 17.68
C ALA A 80 -17.40 -5.64 18.92
N GLU A 81 -17.55 -4.33 18.81
CA GLU A 81 -18.01 -3.39 19.85
C GLU A 81 -18.29 -2.02 19.22
#